data_AF-A0A532C101-F1
#
_entry.id   AF-A0A532C101-F1
#
_cell.length_a   1.000
_cell.length_b   1.000
_cell.length_c   1.000
_cell.angle_alpha   90.00
_cell.angle_beta   90.00
_cell.angle_gamma   90.00
#
_symmetry.space_group_name_H-M   'P 1'
#
loop_
_entity.id
_entity.type
_entity.pdbx_description
1 polymer ?
#
loop_
_entity_poly.entity_id
_entity_poly.type
_entity_poly.pdbx_seq_one_letter_code
_entity_poly.pdbx_strand_id
1 'polypeptide(L)'
;MSSNAPTSAEVRPFPNAKVQPAIEAPEAPLKPADVTPLAPAKKKRSMRSMLLPIIGLALLGAGAWYGYDYWTDGRFMITTDDAYVQADTAFISPKISGYVDQVKVTENQQVKAGDPLLIVDDGDYKIAVAQAEAQIATLSKTLDRIDAQTEAARASLKQAQAQKT
;
A
#
# COMPACT_ATOMS: atom_id res chain seq x y z
N MET A 1 -58.96 35.61 -12.02
CA MET A 1 -60.33 35.21 -12.44
C MET A 1 -60.39 33.70 -12.50
N SER A 2 -61.40 33.13 -11.83
CA SER A 2 -62.07 31.81 -11.97
C SER A 2 -61.34 30.68 -12.71
N SER A 3 -61.35 29.42 -12.26
CA SER A 3 -62.48 28.66 -11.72
C SER A 3 -61.90 27.36 -11.15
N ASN A 4 -62.11 27.03 -9.87
CA ASN A 4 -63.22 26.23 -9.33
C ASN A 4 -63.50 24.87 -10.02
N ALA A 5 -63.03 23.81 -9.35
CA ALA A 5 -63.85 22.76 -8.73
C ALA A 5 -64.49 21.68 -9.66
N PRO A 6 -65.06 20.59 -9.11
CA PRO A 6 -64.55 19.22 -9.32
C PRO A 6 -65.67 18.24 -9.78
N THR A 7 -65.39 16.94 -9.69
CA THR A 7 -66.37 15.90 -9.32
C THR A 7 -67.14 15.16 -10.43
N SER A 8 -67.18 13.83 -10.24
CA SER A 8 -68.24 12.85 -10.55
C SER A 8 -68.14 11.95 -11.80
N ALA A 9 -67.91 10.67 -11.52
CA ALA A 9 -68.72 9.51 -11.93
C ALA A 9 -68.34 8.36 -10.96
N GLU A 10 -69.15 7.85 -10.01
CA GLU A 10 -70.45 7.14 -10.11
C GLU A 10 -70.40 6.05 -11.19
N VAL A 11 -70.51 4.75 -10.91
CA VAL A 11 -71.73 4.03 -10.53
C VAL A 11 -71.37 2.66 -9.88
N ARG A 12 -72.20 2.29 -8.91
CA ARG A 12 -72.23 1.10 -8.04
C ARG A 12 -72.78 -0.18 -8.75
N PRO A 13 -73.42 -1.14 -8.05
CA PRO A 13 -72.89 -2.35 -7.40
C PRO A 13 -73.49 -3.64 -8.02
N PHE A 14 -73.06 -4.85 -7.61
CA PHE A 14 -74.03 -5.96 -7.51
C PHE A 14 -73.82 -6.86 -6.28
N PRO A 15 -74.91 -7.14 -5.55
CA PRO A 15 -74.96 -8.00 -4.38
C PRO A 15 -75.19 -9.46 -4.80
N ASN A 16 -74.82 -10.40 -3.94
CA ASN A 16 -75.56 -11.65 -3.88
C ASN A 16 -75.99 -11.90 -2.45
N ALA A 17 -77.27 -11.59 -2.23
CA ALA A 17 -78.05 -12.04 -1.11
C ALA A 17 -78.25 -13.56 -1.21
N LYS A 18 -78.24 -14.23 -0.05
CA LYS A 18 -79.32 -15.18 0.26
C LYS A 18 -79.58 -15.13 1.76
N VAL A 19 -80.84 -14.79 2.02
CA VAL A 19 -81.51 -14.55 3.28
C VAL A 19 -82.22 -15.85 3.67
N GLN A 20 -81.93 -16.33 4.88
CA GLN A 20 -82.81 -17.01 5.87
C GLN A 20 -83.60 -18.27 5.42
N PRO A 21 -84.14 -19.10 6.35
CA PRO A 21 -85.22 -18.68 7.26
C PRO A 21 -84.91 -18.92 8.74
N ALA A 22 -85.22 -17.91 9.55
CA ALA A 22 -85.67 -18.11 10.91
C ALA A 22 -87.00 -18.87 10.88
N ILE A 23 -87.15 -19.84 11.77
CA ILE A 23 -88.44 -20.44 12.13
C ILE A 23 -88.81 -19.89 13.51
N GLU A 24 -90.07 -19.53 13.59
CA GLU A 24 -90.80 -18.76 14.59
C GLU A 24 -91.09 -19.52 15.89
N ALA A 25 -91.36 -18.76 16.96
CA ALA A 25 -91.50 -19.16 18.37
C ALA A 25 -92.76 -20.01 18.69
N PRO A 26 -92.86 -20.54 19.93
CA PRO A 26 -93.61 -19.79 20.98
C PRO A 26 -93.02 -19.84 22.42
N GLU A 27 -93.28 -18.75 23.17
CA GLU A 27 -93.18 -18.54 24.64
C GLU A 27 -93.90 -19.62 25.49
N ALA A 28 -93.66 -19.94 26.77
CA ALA A 28 -92.83 -19.56 27.95
C ALA A 28 -93.05 -20.69 29.03
N PRO A 29 -92.72 -20.63 30.37
CA PRO A 29 -91.86 -19.76 31.22
C PRO A 29 -90.95 -20.50 32.31
N LEU A 30 -90.03 -19.72 32.95
CA LEU A 30 -89.48 -19.75 34.35
C LEU A 30 -88.41 -20.76 34.91
N LYS A 31 -87.20 -20.19 35.23
CA LYS A 31 -86.31 -20.33 36.45
C LYS A 31 -85.45 -21.61 36.73
N PRO A 32 -84.38 -21.58 37.59
CA PRO A 32 -83.06 -20.89 37.53
C PRO A 32 -81.80 -21.78 37.86
N ALA A 33 -80.59 -21.21 37.74
CA ALA A 33 -79.30 -21.61 38.37
C ALA A 33 -78.56 -22.89 37.88
N ASP A 34 -77.31 -22.79 37.41
CA ASP A 34 -76.08 -22.94 38.22
C ASP A 34 -74.75 -23.12 37.41
N VAL A 35 -73.75 -22.37 37.89
CA VAL A 35 -72.27 -22.42 37.85
C VAL A 35 -71.43 -23.34 36.91
N THR A 36 -70.43 -22.70 36.26
CA THR A 36 -69.20 -23.23 35.61
C THR A 36 -68.30 -24.05 36.59
N PRO A 37 -67.33 -24.90 36.16
CA PRO A 37 -66.01 -24.41 35.71
C PRO A 37 -65.24 -25.25 34.65
N LEU A 38 -64.39 -24.53 33.90
CA LEU A 38 -63.40 -24.96 32.90
C LEU A 38 -62.01 -25.13 33.54
N ALA A 39 -61.20 -26.14 33.16
CA ALA A 39 -59.74 -26.19 33.43
C ALA A 39 -59.00 -27.20 32.50
N PRO A 40 -57.66 -27.10 32.28
CA PRO A 40 -56.97 -25.99 31.62
C PRO A 40 -55.96 -26.46 30.54
N ALA A 41 -55.61 -25.57 29.59
CA ALA A 41 -54.61 -25.82 28.54
C ALA A 41 -53.16 -25.57 29.02
N LYS A 42 -52.23 -26.46 28.66
CA LYS A 42 -50.79 -26.39 29.02
C LYS A 42 -50.12 -25.18 28.35
N LYS A 43 -49.55 -24.30 29.18
CA LYS A 43 -48.87 -23.05 28.77
C LYS A 43 -47.54 -23.37 28.07
N LYS A 44 -47.44 -23.15 26.75
CA LYS A 44 -46.16 -23.10 26.02
C LYS A 44 -45.29 -22.03 26.66
N ARG A 45 -44.22 -22.45 27.35
CA ARG A 45 -43.22 -21.52 27.91
C ARG A 45 -42.60 -20.77 26.73
N SER A 46 -42.82 -19.47 26.69
CA SER A 46 -42.41 -18.58 25.60
C SER A 46 -40.91 -18.71 25.35
N MET A 47 -40.50 -19.01 24.11
CA MET A 47 -39.10 -19.03 23.67
C MET A 47 -38.34 -17.74 24.05
N ARG A 48 -39.06 -16.63 24.25
CA ARG A 48 -38.52 -15.36 24.76
C ARG A 48 -37.88 -15.50 26.15
N SER A 49 -38.36 -16.43 26.99
CA SER A 49 -37.81 -16.70 28.33
C SER A 49 -36.43 -17.36 28.29
N MET A 50 -36.04 -18.01 27.18
CA MET A 50 -34.73 -18.65 27.02
C MET A 50 -33.79 -17.81 26.13
N LEU A 51 -34.33 -17.00 25.23
CA LEU A 51 -33.54 -16.05 24.42
C LEU A 51 -32.95 -14.91 25.26
N LEU A 52 -33.71 -14.39 26.24
CA LEU A 52 -33.27 -13.30 27.11
C LEU A 52 -31.96 -13.58 27.87
N PRO A 53 -31.77 -14.73 28.54
CA PRO A 53 -30.50 -15.03 29.21
C PRO A 53 -29.34 -15.28 28.24
N ILE A 54 -29.59 -15.83 27.05
CA ILE A 54 -28.56 -16.06 26.03
C ILE A 54 -28.03 -14.73 25.50
N ILE A 55 -28.93 -13.78 25.20
CA ILE A 55 -28.56 -12.43 24.78
C ILE A 55 -27.81 -11.72 25.91
N GLY A 56 -28.26 -11.87 27.16
CA GLY A 56 -27.56 -11.33 28.33
C GLY A 56 -26.14 -11.88 28.46
N LEU A 57 -25.94 -13.18 28.30
CA LEU A 57 -24.61 -13.82 28.35
C LEU A 57 -23.73 -13.40 27.17
N ALA A 58 -24.29 -13.27 25.96
CA ALA A 58 -23.56 -12.81 24.78
C ALA A 58 -23.10 -11.34 24.94
N LEU A 59 -23.97 -10.47 25.48
CA LEU A 59 -23.62 -9.08 25.76
C LEU A 59 -22.56 -8.96 26.86
N LEU A 60 -22.66 -9.77 27.92
CA LEU A 60 -21.63 -9.83 28.96
C LEU A 60 -20.30 -10.34 28.41
N GLY A 61 -20.33 -11.38 27.56
CA GLY A 61 -19.12 -11.91 26.90
C GLY A 61 -18.47 -10.90 25.97
N ALA A 62 -19.26 -10.22 25.13
CA ALA A 62 -18.76 -9.16 24.24
C ALA A 62 -18.22 -7.95 25.03
N GLY A 63 -18.91 -7.54 26.10
CA GLY A 63 -18.46 -6.46 26.98
C GLY A 63 -17.19 -6.82 27.75
N ALA A 64 -17.07 -8.07 28.22
CA ALA A 64 -15.85 -8.56 28.88
C ALA A 64 -14.68 -8.65 27.90
N TRP A 65 -14.91 -9.10 26.67
CA TRP A 65 -13.89 -9.18 25.62
C TRP A 65 -13.42 -7.78 25.19
N TYR A 66 -14.34 -6.86 24.91
CA TYR A 66 -14.01 -5.47 24.58
C TYR A 66 -13.34 -4.74 25.75
N GLY A 67 -13.83 -4.95 26.97
CA GLY A 67 -13.22 -4.38 28.17
C GLY A 67 -11.81 -4.91 28.43
N TYR A 68 -11.57 -6.20 28.15
CA TYR A 68 -10.25 -6.81 28.22
C TYR A 68 -9.30 -6.18 27.19
N ASP A 69 -9.69 -6.15 25.91
CA ASP A 69 -8.92 -5.57 24.79
C ASP A 69 -8.60 -4.08 25.01
N TYR A 70 -9.57 -3.30 25.49
CA TYR A 70 -9.35 -1.90 25.84
C TYR A 70 -8.37 -1.73 27.01
N TRP A 71 -8.44 -2.61 28.02
CA TRP A 71 -7.56 -2.55 29.18
C TRP A 71 -6.13 -3.02 28.89
N THR A 72 -5.96 -3.96 27.96
CA THR A 72 -4.66 -4.53 27.58
C THR A 72 -3.97 -3.73 26.48
N ASP A 73 -4.70 -3.33 25.45
CA ASP A 73 -4.12 -2.83 24.21
C ASP A 73 -4.63 -1.43 23.86
N GLY A 74 -5.95 -1.23 23.88
CA GLY A 74 -6.59 0.00 23.38
C GLY A 74 -6.16 1.28 24.11
N ARG A 75 -6.03 1.25 25.44
CA ARG A 75 -5.65 2.46 26.21
C ARG A 75 -4.18 2.89 26.07
N PHE A 76 -3.34 2.08 25.44
CA PHE A 76 -1.90 2.32 25.32
C PHE A 76 -1.46 2.68 23.90
N MET A 77 -2.37 2.70 22.93
CA MET A 77 -2.07 3.15 21.58
C MET A 77 -1.97 4.66 21.52
N ILE A 78 -0.73 5.15 21.39
CA ILE A 78 -0.44 6.57 21.19
C ILE A 78 -0.40 6.82 19.68
N THR A 79 -1.39 7.56 19.18
CA THR A 79 -1.41 8.04 17.80
C THR A 79 -0.84 9.44 17.76
N THR A 80 0.13 9.67 16.87
CA THR A 80 0.67 11.00 16.60
C THR A 80 0.75 11.20 15.10
N ASP A 81 0.35 12.39 14.65
CA ASP A 81 0.56 12.81 13.27
C ASP A 81 1.97 13.38 13.07
N ASP A 82 2.66 13.72 14.17
CA ASP A 82 4.02 14.24 14.18
C ASP A 82 5.03 13.09 14.30
N ALA A 83 5.37 12.50 13.16
CA ALA A 83 6.38 11.47 13.04
C ALA A 83 7.46 11.88 12.03
N TYR A 84 8.73 11.78 12.44
CA TYR A 84 9.88 12.10 11.61
C TYR A 84 10.70 10.85 11.33
N VAL A 85 11.18 10.71 10.09
CA VAL A 85 12.07 9.61 9.69
C VAL A 85 13.52 10.09 9.80
N GLN A 86 14.34 9.34 10.53
CA GLN A 86 15.78 9.54 10.56
C GLN A 86 16.42 8.75 9.41
N ALA A 87 17.31 9.40 8.66
CA ALA A 87 18.06 8.79 7.57
C ALA A 87 19.53 9.20 7.64
N ASP A 88 20.42 8.25 7.35
CA ASP A 88 21.84 8.53 7.19
C ASP A 88 22.05 9.22 5.84
N THR A 89 22.60 10.43 5.89
CA THR A 89 22.86 11.24 4.69
C THR A 89 24.35 11.39 4.49
N ALA A 90 24.82 11.16 3.27
CA ALA A 90 26.20 11.37 2.88
C ALA A 90 26.27 12.32 1.69
N PHE A 91 27.21 13.27 1.74
CA PHE A 91 27.51 14.13 0.60
C PHE A 91 28.46 13.42 -0.35
N ILE A 92 28.10 13.39 -1.63
CA ILE A 92 28.89 12.76 -2.68
C ILE A 92 29.46 13.86 -3.57
N SER A 93 30.78 13.88 -3.73
CA SER A 93 31.48 14.82 -4.60
C SER A 93 32.49 14.10 -5.49
N PRO A 94 32.68 14.56 -6.74
CA PRO A 94 33.74 14.06 -7.58
C PRO A 94 35.11 14.48 -7.03
N LYS A 95 36.09 13.60 -7.14
CA LYS A 95 37.49 13.90 -6.76
C LYS A 95 38.20 14.81 -7.76
N ILE A 96 37.64 14.94 -8.95
CA ILE A 96 38.16 15.73 -10.05
C ILE A 96 37.21 16.90 -10.34
N SER A 97 37.77 18.04 -10.73
CA SER A 97 37.02 19.18 -11.23
C SER A 97 36.70 18.99 -12.71
N GLY A 98 35.48 19.28 -13.13
CA GLY A 98 35.08 19.25 -14.53
C GLY A 98 33.62 19.60 -14.72
N TYR A 99 33.21 19.71 -15.97
CA TYR A 99 31.81 19.92 -16.32
C TYR A 99 31.04 18.60 -16.25
N VAL A 100 29.77 18.66 -15.89
CA VAL A 100 28.88 17.48 -15.89
C VAL A 100 28.43 17.25 -17.32
N ASP A 101 28.75 16.09 -17.88
CA ASP A 101 28.27 15.66 -19.20
C ASP A 101 26.84 15.10 -19.07
N GLN A 102 26.64 14.16 -18.14
CA GLN A 102 25.35 13.47 -17.98
C GLN A 102 25.04 13.17 -16.50
N VAL A 103 23.76 13.26 -16.14
CA VAL A 103 23.23 12.78 -14.85
C VAL A 103 22.50 11.47 -15.11
N LYS A 104 22.91 10.40 -14.40
CA LYS A 104 22.42 9.03 -14.65
C LYS A 104 21.31 8.58 -13.71
N VAL A 105 20.91 9.45 -12.77
CA VAL A 105 19.93 9.12 -11.75
C VAL A 105 18.78 10.11 -11.74
N THR A 106 17.64 9.65 -11.25
CA THR A 106 16.45 10.47 -11.02
C THR A 106 16.20 10.65 -9.53
N GLU A 107 15.34 11.61 -9.18
CA GLU A 107 14.96 11.83 -7.78
C GLU A 107 14.37 10.56 -7.14
N ASN A 108 14.72 10.33 -5.87
CA ASN A 108 14.28 9.19 -5.05
C ASN A 108 14.60 7.80 -5.64
N GLN A 109 15.49 7.73 -6.62
CA GLN A 109 15.93 6.45 -7.18
C GLN A 109 16.78 5.68 -6.17
N GLN A 110 16.48 4.40 -6.00
CA GLN A 110 17.33 3.49 -5.23
C GLN A 110 18.59 3.14 -6.03
N VAL A 111 19.76 3.39 -5.44
CA VAL A 111 21.07 3.13 -6.05
C VAL A 111 21.91 2.24 -5.14
N LYS A 112 22.85 1.50 -5.73
CA LYS A 112 23.80 0.64 -5.01
C LYS A 112 25.19 1.26 -5.01
N ALA A 113 26.03 0.80 -4.09
CA ALA A 113 27.43 1.19 -4.08
C ALA A 113 28.11 0.79 -5.39
N GLY A 114 28.77 1.76 -6.04
CA GLY A 114 29.44 1.58 -7.33
C GLY A 114 28.60 2.01 -8.53
N ASP A 115 27.31 2.32 -8.35
CA ASP A 115 26.49 2.80 -9.45
C ASP A 115 26.91 4.22 -9.85
N PRO A 116 27.09 4.50 -11.16
CA PRO A 116 27.49 5.82 -11.63
C PRO A 116 26.31 6.79 -11.52
N LEU A 117 26.46 7.80 -10.67
CA LEU A 117 25.42 8.83 -10.46
C LEU A 117 25.49 9.96 -11.50
N LEU A 118 26.70 10.35 -11.88
CA LEU A 118 26.97 11.39 -12.86
C LEU A 118 28.23 11.03 -13.68
N ILE A 119 28.30 11.55 -14.90
CA ILE A 119 29.48 11.52 -15.76
C ILE A 119 30.04 12.92 -15.84
N VAL A 120 31.34 13.07 -15.55
CA VAL A 120 32.11 14.28 -15.78
C VAL A 120 32.72 14.20 -17.17
N ASP A 121 32.75 15.32 -17.90
CA ASP A 121 33.44 15.44 -19.19
C ASP A 121 34.92 15.04 -19.06
N ASP A 122 35.37 14.15 -19.94
CA ASP A 122 36.70 13.55 -19.92
C ASP A 122 37.64 14.05 -21.04
N GLY A 123 37.25 15.08 -21.79
CA GLY A 123 38.01 15.59 -22.94
C GLY A 123 39.47 15.94 -22.61
N ASP A 124 39.68 16.82 -21.62
CA ASP A 124 41.02 17.24 -21.20
C ASP A 124 41.85 16.08 -20.65
N TYR A 125 41.20 15.16 -19.94
CA TYR A 125 41.85 13.98 -19.39
C TYR A 125 42.32 13.01 -20.48
N LYS A 126 41.50 12.80 -21.52
CA LYS A 126 41.89 11.99 -22.69
C LYS A 126 43.07 12.60 -23.44
N ILE A 127 43.07 13.93 -23.62
CA ILE A 127 44.18 14.62 -24.27
C ILE A 127 45.46 14.48 -23.44
N ALA A 128 45.38 14.64 -22.11
CA ALA A 128 46.53 14.48 -21.22
C ALA A 128 47.10 13.05 -21.26
N VAL A 129 46.24 12.03 -21.28
CA VAL A 129 46.65 10.63 -21.44
C VAL A 129 47.35 10.41 -22.77
N ALA A 130 46.75 10.87 -23.88
CA ALA A 130 47.34 10.74 -25.21
C ALA A 130 48.70 11.45 -25.32
N GLN A 131 48.84 12.61 -24.68
CA GLN A 131 50.11 13.33 -24.61
C GLN A 131 51.17 12.54 -23.83
N ALA A 132 50.81 11.94 -22.70
CA ALA A 132 51.74 11.12 -21.92
C ALA A 132 52.18 9.86 -22.69
N GLU A 133 51.25 9.21 -23.40
CA GLU A 133 51.56 8.06 -24.26
C GLU A 133 52.50 8.44 -25.41
N ALA A 134 52.29 9.59 -26.05
CA ALA A 134 53.17 10.09 -27.11
C ALA A 134 54.59 10.40 -26.58
N GLN A 135 54.70 10.91 -25.34
CA GLN A 135 56.01 11.11 -24.70
C GLN A 135 56.72 9.78 -24.44
N ILE A 136 56.00 8.77 -23.94
CA ILE A 136 56.56 7.41 -23.74
C ILE A 136 57.07 6.85 -25.07
N ALA A 137 56.30 6.98 -26.16
CA ALA A 137 56.72 6.52 -27.49
C ALA A 137 57.97 7.25 -28.00
N THR A 138 58.08 8.57 -27.73
CA THR A 138 59.27 9.34 -28.11
C THR A 138 60.51 8.90 -27.31
N LEU A 139 60.33 8.63 -26.01
CA LEU A 139 61.40 8.13 -25.15
C LEU A 139 61.84 6.73 -25.56
N SER A 140 60.91 5.84 -25.92
CA SER A 140 61.28 4.51 -26.41
C SER A 140 62.12 4.60 -27.68
N LYS A 141 61.77 5.50 -28.62
CA LYS A 141 62.60 5.75 -29.81
C LYS A 141 63.94 6.40 -29.49
N THR A 142 64.02 7.15 -28.42
CA THR A 142 65.30 7.69 -27.94
C THR A 142 66.19 6.58 -27.37
N LEU A 143 65.62 5.61 -26.64
CA LEU A 143 66.35 4.44 -26.16
C LEU A 143 66.85 3.59 -27.33
N ASP A 144 65.98 3.26 -28.30
CA ASP A 144 66.35 2.53 -29.52
C ASP A 144 67.57 3.19 -30.22
N ARG A 145 67.56 4.53 -30.30
CA ARG A 145 68.66 5.32 -30.87
C ARG A 145 69.94 5.23 -30.03
N ILE A 146 69.85 5.32 -28.71
CA ILE A 146 71.02 5.24 -27.80
C ILE A 146 71.64 3.84 -27.86
N ASP A 147 70.81 2.80 -27.94
CA ASP A 147 71.28 1.42 -28.08
C ASP A 147 72.04 1.22 -29.40
N ALA A 148 71.48 1.70 -30.51
CA ALA A 148 72.16 1.69 -31.81
C ALA A 148 73.49 2.47 -31.79
N GLN A 149 73.53 3.63 -31.13
CA GLN A 149 74.76 4.42 -30.95
C GLN A 149 75.80 3.67 -30.10
N THR A 150 75.36 2.96 -29.06
CA THR A 150 76.23 2.17 -28.19
C THR A 150 76.82 0.97 -28.95
N GLU A 151 76.02 0.31 -29.78
CA GLU A 151 76.49 -0.78 -30.65
C GLU A 151 77.55 -0.28 -31.65
N ALA A 152 77.28 0.85 -32.31
CA ALA A 152 78.23 1.48 -33.23
C ALA A 152 79.55 1.90 -32.54
N ALA A 153 79.48 2.43 -31.32
CA ALA A 153 80.65 2.79 -30.52
C ALA A 153 81.48 1.54 -30.15
N ARG A 154 80.83 0.44 -29.76
CA ARG A 154 81.51 -0.83 -29.47
C ARG A 154 82.18 -1.42 -30.71
N ALA A 155 81.53 -1.35 -31.88
CA ALA A 155 82.12 -1.81 -33.14
C ALA A 155 83.39 -1.02 -33.49
N SER A 156 83.34 0.31 -33.36
CA SER A 156 84.50 1.19 -33.56
C SER A 156 85.66 0.87 -32.61
N LEU A 157 85.36 0.59 -31.33
CA LEU A 157 86.36 0.18 -30.34
C LEU A 157 87.07 -1.13 -30.72
N LYS A 158 86.31 -2.14 -31.17
CA LYS A 158 86.88 -3.42 -31.64
C LYS A 158 87.82 -3.22 -32.83
N GLN A 159 87.43 -2.38 -33.79
CA GLN A 159 88.26 -2.07 -34.95
C GLN A 159 89.57 -1.39 -34.56
N ALA A 160 89.51 -0.42 -33.64
CA ALA A 160 90.71 0.26 -33.14
C ALA A 160 91.66 -0.68 -32.39
N GLN A 161 91.12 -1.63 -31.62
CA GLN A 161 91.93 -2.65 -30.93
C GLN A 161 92.62 -3.59 -31.92
N ALA A 162 91.92 -4.04 -32.97
CA ALA A 162 92.49 -4.92 -33.99
C ALA A 162 93.61 -4.26 -34.82
N GLN A 163 93.61 -2.93 -34.94
CA GLN A 163 94.68 -2.19 -35.62
C GLN A 163 95.94 -2.03 -34.77
N LYS A 164 95.87 -2.27 -33.45
CA LYS A 164 96.97 -2.05 -32.51
C LYS A 164 97.84 -3.29 -32.29
N THR A 165 97.33 -4.47 -32.62
CA THR A 165 98.02 -5.77 -32.60
C THR A 165 98.55 -6.12 -33.98
#